data_AF-A0A6S7EH56-F1
#
_entry.id   AF-A0A6S7EH56-F1
#
_cell.length_a   1.000
_cell.length_b   1.000
_cell.length_c   1.000
_cell.angle_alpha   90.00
_cell.angle_beta   90.00
_cell.angle_gamma   90.00
#
_symmetry.space_group_name_H-M   'P 1'
#
loop_
_entity.id
_entity.type
_entity.pdbx_description
1 polymer ?
#
loop_
_entity_poly.entity_id
_entity_poly.type
_entity_poly.pdbx_seq_one_letter_code
_entity_poly.pdbx_strand_id
1 'polypeptide(L)'
;MVTKKIDFPAFIYDASRGFGFTVSEGFSYSLDQNWDDPENFNEVSFFVGEMETSSIPVPDYVSLMKNAADIYSAFFPDEGDSVLRSAERLKERYSRKL
;
A
#
# COMPACT_ATOMS: atom_id res chain seq x y z
N MET A 1 0.41 20.93 -13.96
CA MET A 1 0.62 19.69 -13.17
C MET A 1 0.57 18.52 -14.12
N VAL A 2 1.64 17.73 -14.20
CA VAL A 2 1.62 16.46 -14.94
C VAL A 2 0.91 15.46 -14.03
N THR A 3 -0.29 15.03 -14.38
CA THR A 3 -0.95 13.87 -13.77
C THR A 3 -0.12 12.64 -14.15
N LYS A 4 0.85 12.29 -13.32
CA LYS A 4 1.57 11.03 -13.47
C LYS A 4 0.54 9.93 -13.18
N LYS A 5 0.22 9.11 -14.18
CA LYS A 5 -0.65 7.95 -13.96
C LYS A 5 -0.02 7.06 -12.90
N ILE A 6 -0.84 6.60 -11.96
CA ILE A 6 -0.41 5.63 -10.96
C ILE A 6 -0.09 4.33 -11.70
N ASP A 7 1.14 3.87 -11.53
CA ASP A 7 1.61 2.55 -11.96
C ASP A 7 1.33 1.59 -10.81
N PHE A 8 0.30 0.76 -10.95
CA PHE A 8 -0.14 -0.13 -9.89
C PHE A 8 0.91 -1.20 -9.53
N PRO A 9 1.60 -1.86 -10.49
CA PRO A 9 2.76 -2.71 -10.19
C PRO A 9 3.83 -2.02 -9.34
N ALA A 10 4.23 -0.80 -9.68
CA ALA A 10 5.19 -0.05 -8.86
C ALA A 10 4.63 0.30 -7.47
N PHE A 11 3.37 0.71 -7.42
CA PHE A 11 2.67 1.05 -6.18
C PHE A 11 2.62 -0.12 -5.19
N ILE A 12 2.21 -1.31 -5.63
CA ILE A 12 2.13 -2.48 -4.74
C ILE A 12 3.51 -3.01 -4.37
N TYR A 13 4.51 -2.84 -5.25
CA TYR A 13 5.90 -3.15 -4.94
C TYR A 13 6.42 -2.30 -3.78
N ASP A 14 6.21 -0.98 -3.81
CA ASP A 14 6.61 -0.09 -2.72
C ASP A 14 5.83 -0.36 -1.44
N ALA A 15 4.53 -0.61 -1.54
CA ALA A 15 3.70 -1.03 -0.41
C ALA A 15 4.24 -2.32 0.24
N SER A 16 4.65 -3.31 -0.55
CA SER A 16 5.22 -4.58 -0.05
C SER A 16 6.52 -4.40 0.74
N ARG A 17 7.18 -3.26 0.56
CA ARG A 17 8.39 -2.86 1.29
C ARG A 17 8.11 -1.97 2.50
N GLY A 18 6.84 -1.65 2.75
CA GLY A 18 6.43 -0.81 3.88
C GLY A 18 6.40 0.69 3.58
N PHE A 19 6.45 1.09 2.31
CA PHE A 19 6.31 2.50 1.92
C PHE A 19 4.87 2.81 1.51
N GLY A 20 4.29 3.80 2.19
CA GLY A 20 3.06 4.44 1.78
C GLY A 20 3.24 5.29 0.52
N PHE A 21 2.16 5.91 0.06
CA PHE A 21 2.13 6.58 -1.23
C PHE A 21 1.56 7.98 -1.11
N THR A 22 2.07 8.90 -1.93
CA THR A 22 1.54 10.26 -2.09
C THR A 22 0.99 10.39 -3.50
N VAL A 23 -0.34 10.49 -3.61
CA VAL A 23 -1.04 10.64 -4.90
C VAL A 23 -0.79 12.03 -5.47
N SER A 24 -0.85 13.03 -4.61
CA SER A 24 -0.59 14.44 -4.88
C SER A 24 -0.24 15.15 -3.57
N GLU A 25 0.25 16.38 -3.65
CA GLU A 25 0.51 17.21 -2.45
C GLU A 25 -0.72 17.21 -1.52
N GLY A 26 -0.50 16.85 -0.26
CA GLY A 26 -1.54 16.75 0.75
C GLY A 26 -2.52 15.59 0.58
N PHE A 27 -2.24 14.55 -0.23
CA PHE A 27 -3.06 13.33 -0.28
C PHE A 27 -2.17 12.10 -0.25
N SER A 28 -2.08 11.47 0.92
CA SER A 28 -1.17 10.35 1.15
C SER A 28 -1.72 9.35 2.15
N TYR A 29 -1.06 8.20 2.22
CA TYR A 29 -1.18 7.29 3.35
C TYR A 29 0.22 6.84 3.79
N SER A 30 0.34 6.43 5.05
CA SER A 30 1.60 5.95 5.63
C SER A 30 1.56 4.45 5.91
N LEU A 31 2.72 3.83 5.75
CA LEU A 31 3.02 2.47 6.19
C LEU A 31 4.22 2.52 7.14
N ASP A 32 4.64 1.37 7.67
CA ASP A 32 5.62 1.31 8.75
C ASP A 32 6.96 2.00 8.44
N GLN A 33 7.43 2.01 7.19
CA GLN A 33 8.68 2.71 6.81
C GLN A 33 8.53 4.23 6.68
N ASN A 34 7.32 4.77 6.77
CA ASN A 34 7.10 6.21 6.84
C ASN A 34 7.16 6.74 8.28
N TRP A 35 7.19 5.86 9.27
CA TRP A 35 7.25 6.24 10.68
C TRP A 35 8.70 6.33 11.15
N ASP A 36 8.97 7.23 12.11
CA ASP A 36 10.31 7.35 12.71
C ASP A 36 10.77 6.05 13.37
N ASP A 37 9.82 5.32 13.96
CA ASP A 37 10.02 3.98 14.52
C ASP A 37 8.95 3.02 13.96
N PRO A 38 9.34 2.12 13.03
CA PRO A 38 8.43 1.16 12.42
C PRO A 38 7.72 0.22 13.40
N GLU A 39 8.26 0.00 14.60
CA GLU A 39 7.64 -0.88 15.60
C GLU A 39 6.32 -0.31 16.14
N ASN A 40 6.18 1.01 16.13
CA ASN A 40 4.97 1.72 16.57
C ASN A 40 3.82 1.67 15.56
N PHE A 41 4.07 1.20 14.34
CA PHE A 41 3.05 1.05 13.32
C PHE A 41 2.01 -0.01 13.72
N ASN A 42 0.75 0.40 13.81
CA ASN A 42 -0.38 -0.44 14.21
C ASN A 42 -1.60 -0.31 13.29
N GLU A 43 -1.67 0.73 12.47
CA GLU A 43 -2.73 1.00 11.51
C GLU A 43 -2.21 1.78 10.30
N VAL A 44 -2.95 1.72 9.19
CA VAL A 44 -2.65 2.51 7.99
C VAL A 44 -3.42 3.82 8.05
N SER A 45 -2.72 4.92 8.29
CA SER A 45 -3.29 6.26 8.37
C SER A 45 -3.31 6.95 7.01
N PHE A 46 -4.40 7.65 6.73
CA PHE A 46 -4.63 8.45 5.53
C PHE A 46 -4.68 9.94 5.88
N PHE A 47 -4.10 10.77 5.02
CA PHE A 47 -3.87 12.18 5.30
C PHE A 47 -4.46 13.06 4.20
N VAL A 48 -5.04 14.18 4.63
CA VAL A 48 -5.40 15.32 3.78
C VAL A 48 -4.68 16.57 4.30
N GLY A 49 -3.72 17.09 3.52
CA GLY A 49 -2.71 18.02 3.99
C GLY A 49 -1.84 17.39 5.08
N GLU A 50 -1.68 18.11 6.18
CA GLU A 50 -0.94 17.64 7.38
C GLU A 50 -1.84 16.93 8.40
N MET A 51 -3.13 16.75 8.10
CA MET A 51 -4.11 16.22 9.04
C MET A 51 -4.42 14.76 8.69
N GLU A 52 -4.29 13.88 9.67
CA GLU A 52 -4.84 12.52 9.59
C GLU A 52 -6.37 12.60 9.54
N THR A 53 -6.96 12.00 8.52
CA THR A 53 -8.41 12.01 8.32
C THR A 53 -9.07 10.71 8.75
N SER A 54 -8.39 9.59 8.58
CA SER A 54 -8.90 8.25 8.84
C SER A 54 -7.77 7.25 8.91
N SER A 55 -8.02 6.12 9.55
CA SER A 55 -7.13 4.96 9.53
C SER A 55 -7.92 3.69 9.22
N ILE A 56 -7.20 2.64 8.80
CA ILE A 56 -7.74 1.28 8.74
C ILE A 56 -6.78 0.29 9.42
N PRO A 57 -7.31 -0.80 10.02
CA PRO A 57 -6.48 -1.89 10.53
C PRO A 57 -5.57 -2.48 9.46
N VAL A 58 -4.36 -2.89 9.87
CA VAL A 58 -3.39 -3.55 8.97
C VAL A 58 -3.97 -4.79 8.26
N PRO A 59 -4.76 -5.67 8.92
CA PRO A 59 -5.40 -6.80 8.22
C PRO A 59 -6.35 -6.38 7.09
N ASP A 60 -7.09 -5.29 7.30
CA ASP A 60 -8.03 -4.76 6.31
C ASP A 60 -7.28 -4.17 5.12
N TYR A 61 -6.18 -3.46 5.37
CA TYR A 61 -5.29 -2.97 4.31
C TYR A 61 -4.66 -4.11 3.49
N VAL A 62 -4.12 -5.14 4.15
CA VAL A 62 -3.54 -6.30 3.46
C VAL A 62 -4.58 -7.00 2.61
N SER A 63 -5.81 -7.16 3.12
CA SER A 63 -6.94 -7.74 2.40
C SER A 63 -7.34 -6.89 1.19
N LEU A 64 -7.41 -5.57 1.35
CA LEU A 64 -7.69 -4.63 0.26
C LEU A 64 -6.66 -4.75 -0.87
N MET A 65 -5.37 -4.72 -0.51
CA MET A 65 -4.27 -4.78 -1.48
C MET A 65 -4.23 -6.13 -2.22
N LYS A 66 -4.55 -7.23 -1.53
CA LYS A 66 -4.66 -8.53 -2.17
C LYS A 66 -5.80 -8.58 -3.19
N ASN A 67 -6.99 -8.09 -2.83
CA ASN A 67 -8.12 -8.02 -3.77
C ASN A 67 -7.79 -7.13 -4.98
N ALA A 68 -7.10 -6.00 -4.77
CA ALA A 68 -6.66 -5.13 -5.86
C ALA A 68 -5.64 -5.84 -6.78
N ALA A 69 -4.71 -6.61 -6.22
CA ALA A 69 -3.74 -7.42 -6.96
C ALA A 69 -4.40 -8.52 -7.78
N ASP A 70 -5.36 -9.24 -7.21
CA ASP A 70 -6.13 -10.29 -7.88
C ASP A 70 -6.91 -9.72 -9.07
N ILE A 71 -7.60 -8.59 -8.87
CA ILE A 71 -8.34 -7.90 -9.93
C ILE A 71 -7.38 -7.42 -11.03
N TYR A 72 -6.29 -6.72 -10.67
CA TYR A 72 -5.33 -6.23 -11.65
C TYR A 72 -4.77 -7.36 -12.52
N SER A 73 -4.36 -8.45 -11.89
CA SER A 73 -3.75 -9.61 -12.58
C SER A 73 -4.72 -10.30 -13.53
N ALA A 74 -6.03 -10.26 -13.25
CA ALA A 74 -7.04 -10.78 -14.16
C ALA A 74 -7.18 -9.96 -15.45
N PHE A 75 -6.92 -8.65 -15.40
CA PHE A 75 -6.99 -7.75 -16.56
C PHE A 75 -5.65 -7.58 -17.28
N PHE A 76 -4.53 -7.77 -16.58
CA PHE A 76 -3.16 -7.58 -17.09
C PHE A 76 -2.29 -8.82 -16.81
N PRO A 77 -2.53 -9.95 -17.49
CA PRO A 77 -1.91 -11.23 -17.17
C PRO A 77 -0.38 -11.23 -17.31
N ASP A 78 0.17 -10.44 -18.25
CA ASP A 78 1.62 -10.36 -18.47
C ASP A 78 2.37 -9.73 -17.27
N GLU A 79 1.70 -8.90 -16.48
CA GLU A 79 2.24 -8.23 -15.30
C GLU A 79 1.78 -8.90 -13.99
N GLY A 80 0.75 -9.75 -14.06
CA GLY A 80 0.04 -10.30 -12.90
C GLY A 80 0.92 -11.06 -11.92
N ASP A 81 1.84 -11.89 -12.41
CA ASP A 81 2.75 -12.66 -11.54
C ASP A 81 3.61 -11.77 -10.63
N SER A 82 4.04 -10.61 -11.14
CA SER A 82 4.84 -9.65 -10.38
C SER A 82 4.01 -8.93 -9.30
N VAL A 83 2.76 -8.62 -9.63
CA VAL A 83 1.78 -7.96 -8.77
C VAL A 83 1.35 -8.89 -7.63
N LEU A 84 0.97 -10.14 -7.95
CA LEU A 84 0.61 -11.16 -6.96
C LEU A 84 1.77 -11.46 -6.01
N ARG A 85 3.00 -11.55 -6.52
CA ARG A 85 4.18 -11.75 -5.68
C ARG A 85 4.41 -10.58 -4.71
N SER A 86 4.13 -9.35 -5.14
CA SER A 86 4.21 -8.18 -4.28
C SER A 86 3.12 -8.19 -3.21
N ALA A 87 1.91 -8.63 -3.55
CA ALA A 87 0.82 -8.82 -2.57
C ALA A 87 1.15 -9.89 -1.51
N GLU A 88 1.77 -11.02 -1.90
CA GLU A 88 2.21 -12.02 -0.93
C GLU A 88 3.35 -11.50 -0.04
N ARG A 89 4.32 -10.76 -0.59
CA ARG A 89 5.35 -10.08 0.21
C ARG A 89 4.77 -9.07 1.21
N LEU A 90 3.75 -8.33 0.80
CA LEU A 90 3.02 -7.40 1.67
C LEU A 90 2.41 -8.15 2.87
N LYS A 91 1.76 -9.28 2.60
CA LYS A 91 1.17 -10.14 3.64
C LYS A 91 2.24 -10.72 4.56
N GLU A 92 3.35 -11.21 4.02
CA GLU A 92 4.48 -11.72 4.81
C GLU A 92 5.03 -10.66 5.76
N ARG A 93 5.24 -9.43 5.25
CA ARG A 93 5.72 -8.29 6.04
C ARG A 93 4.85 -8.03 7.26
N TYR A 94 3.54 -7.99 7.06
CA TYR A 94 2.58 -7.64 8.11
C TYR A 94 2.03 -8.84 8.87
N SER A 95 2.57 -10.05 8.68
CA SER A 95 2.08 -11.30 9.28
C SER A 95 1.96 -11.27 10.81
N ARG A 96 2.77 -10.47 11.51
CA ARG A 96 2.68 -10.29 12.98
C ARG A 96 1.58 -9.33 13.43
N LYS A 97 0.95 -8.64 12.48
CA LYS A 97 -0.13 -7.65 12.66
C LYS A 97 -1.43 -8.16 12.01
N LEU A 98 -1.44 -9.39 11.51
CA LEU A 98 -2.61 -10.12 10.97
C LEU A 98 -3.34 -10.91 12.05
#